data_AF-A0A843LCT4-F1
#
_entry.id   AF-A0A843LCT4-F1
#
_cell.length_a   1.000
_cell.length_b   1.000
_cell.length_c   1.000
_cell.angle_alpha   90.00
_cell.angle_beta   90.00
_cell.angle_gamma   90.00
#
_symmetry.space_group_name_H-M   'P 1'
#
loop_
_entity.id
_entity.type
_entity.pdbx_description
1 polymer ?
#
loop_
_entity_poly.entity_id
_entity_poly.type
_entity_poly.pdbx_seq_one_letter_code
_entity_poly.pdbx_strand_id
1 'polypeptide(L)'
;WKHEAFRIIAASADKTRVVREIMQNEGMRRRGREATDAAKQITKLVLKLPPDIVKQLAASSLDEQAVLEGARSFLEHEFGVPVTVKDAGESTHPKAAAALPFKPAIMIE
;
A
#
# COMPACT_ATOMS: atom_id res chain seq x y z
N TRP A 1 7.89 0.53 5.78
CA TRP A 1 8.49 1.25 4.64
C TRP A 1 7.48 1.58 3.55
N LYS A 2 6.66 0.66 3.02
CA LYS A 2 5.69 1.00 1.96
C LYS A 2 4.70 2.11 2.35
N HIS A 3 4.21 2.13 3.61
CA HIS A 3 3.40 3.24 4.14
C HIS A 3 4.16 4.57 4.19
N GLU A 4 5.46 4.56 4.48
CA GLU A 4 6.30 5.75 4.43
C GLU A 4 6.47 6.25 3.00
N ALA A 5 6.68 5.34 2.03
CA ALA A 5 6.71 5.69 0.62
C ALA A 5 5.38 6.32 0.17
N PHE A 6 4.25 5.78 0.63
CA PHE A 6 2.93 6.38 0.38
C PHE A 6 2.83 7.81 0.91
N ARG A 7 3.23 8.05 2.16
CA ARG A 7 3.20 9.40 2.75
C ARG A 7 4.07 10.41 2.00
N ILE A 8 5.29 10.02 1.62
CA ILE A 8 6.19 10.87 0.82
C ILE A 8 5.55 11.19 -0.53
N ILE A 9 5.04 10.18 -1.25
CA ILE A 9 4.43 10.36 -2.57
C ILE A 9 3.16 11.19 -2.47
N ALA A 10 2.34 10.99 -1.45
CA ALA A 10 1.12 11.76 -1.22
C ALA A 10 1.43 13.25 -0.99
N ALA A 11 2.47 13.55 -0.18
CA ALA A 11 2.91 14.91 0.15
C ALA A 11 3.68 15.61 -0.99
N SER A 12 4.27 14.86 -1.92
CA SER A 12 5.08 15.44 -3.00
C SER A 12 4.28 16.40 -3.90
N ALA A 13 4.81 17.59 -4.16
CA ALA A 13 4.20 18.55 -5.06
C ALA A 13 4.31 18.13 -6.54
N ASP A 14 5.36 17.37 -6.90
CA ASP A 14 5.64 16.95 -8.26
C ASP A 14 5.69 15.43 -8.38
N LYS A 15 4.55 14.86 -8.82
CA LYS A 15 4.38 13.41 -9.00
C LYS A 15 5.28 12.81 -10.09
N THR A 16 5.93 13.62 -10.93
CA THR A 16 6.90 13.13 -11.93
C THR A 16 8.28 12.88 -11.33
N ARG A 17 8.60 13.53 -10.20
CA ARG A 17 9.92 13.46 -9.53
C ARG A 17 9.94 12.60 -8.27
N VAL A 18 8.79 12.07 -7.85
CA VAL A 18 8.62 11.24 -6.65
C VAL A 18 9.59 10.06 -6.54
N VAL A 19 9.97 9.43 -7.66
CA VAL A 19 10.96 8.32 -7.62
C VAL A 19 12.32 8.82 -7.13
N ARG A 20 12.74 10.02 -7.56
CA ARG A 20 13.99 10.65 -7.11
C ARG A 20 13.91 11.02 -5.64
N GLU A 21 12.77 11.53 -5.18
CA GLU A 21 12.53 11.88 -3.77
C GLU A 21 12.59 10.64 -2.88
N ILE A 22 11.89 9.56 -3.26
CA ILE A 22 11.93 8.27 -2.55
C ILE A 22 13.36 7.73 -2.46
N MET A 23 14.16 7.87 -3.53
CA MET A 23 15.56 7.40 -3.54
C MET A 23 16.54 8.23 -2.71
N GLN A 24 16.14 9.40 -2.22
CA GLN A 24 16.93 10.15 -1.23
C GLN A 24 16.79 9.56 0.18
N ASN A 25 15.72 8.80 0.46
CA ASN A 25 15.56 8.10 1.72
C ASN A 25 16.45 6.84 1.73
N GLU A 26 17.37 6.75 2.69
CA GLU A 26 18.31 5.63 2.77
C GLU A 26 17.62 4.26 2.88
N GLY A 27 16.52 4.17 3.63
CA GLY A 27 15.77 2.93 3.80
C GLY A 27 15.15 2.43 2.50
N MET A 28 14.68 3.36 1.66
CA MET A 28 14.15 3.07 0.33
C MET A 28 15.27 2.73 -0.66
N ARG A 29 16.39 3.48 -0.60
CA ARG A 29 17.54 3.27 -1.46
C ARG A 29 18.14 1.87 -1.28
N ARG A 30 18.21 1.35 -0.06
CA ARG A 30 18.65 -0.03 0.24
C ARG A 30 17.78 -1.09 -0.45
N ARG A 31 16.50 -0.79 -0.73
CA ARG A 31 15.55 -1.67 -1.42
C ARG A 31 15.59 -1.53 -2.95
N GLY A 32 16.24 -0.49 -3.47
CA GLY A 32 16.54 -0.29 -4.88
C GLY A 32 15.32 -0.41 -5.81
N ARG A 33 15.30 -1.48 -6.61
CA ARG A 33 14.25 -1.73 -7.63
C ARG A 33 12.87 -1.90 -6.99
N GLU A 34 12.77 -2.61 -5.86
CA GLU A 34 11.50 -2.83 -5.17
C GLU A 34 10.85 -1.50 -4.75
N ALA A 35 11.65 -0.58 -4.22
CA ALA A 35 11.18 0.74 -3.83
C ALA A 35 10.77 1.59 -5.04
N THR A 36 11.48 1.48 -6.16
CA THR A 36 11.15 2.18 -7.40
C THR A 36 9.82 1.70 -7.98
N ASP A 37 9.61 0.38 -8.02
CA ASP A 37 8.39 -0.22 -8.55
C ASP A 37 7.20 0.08 -7.64
N ALA A 38 7.38 -0.03 -6.31
CA ALA A 38 6.37 0.38 -5.34
C ALA A 38 6.01 1.88 -5.50
N ALA A 39 7.00 2.76 -5.66
CA ALA A 39 6.75 4.19 -5.83
C ALA A 39 5.92 4.49 -7.08
N LYS A 40 6.21 3.83 -8.21
CA LYS A 40 5.41 3.97 -9.45
C LYS A 40 3.97 3.53 -9.25
N GLN A 41 3.75 2.39 -8.62
CA GLN A 41 2.41 1.85 -8.39
C GLN A 41 1.61 2.72 -7.41
N ILE A 42 2.24 3.17 -6.33
CA ILE A 42 1.63 4.09 -5.37
C ILE A 42 1.29 5.42 -6.05
N THR A 43 2.17 5.96 -6.88
CA THR A 43 1.89 7.20 -7.64
C THR A 43 0.66 7.02 -8.53
N LYS A 44 0.55 5.88 -9.23
CA LYS A 44 -0.62 5.56 -10.05
C LYS A 44 -1.91 5.46 -9.21
N LEU A 45 -1.82 4.96 -7.98
CA LEU A 45 -2.97 4.93 -7.05
C LEU A 45 -3.36 6.34 -6.62
N VAL A 46 -2.39 7.12 -6.15
CA VAL A 46 -2.59 8.51 -5.70
C VAL A 46 -3.22 9.38 -6.78
N LEU A 47 -2.76 9.25 -8.04
CA LEU A 47 -3.31 10.01 -9.17
C LEU A 47 -4.74 9.62 -9.55
N LYS A 48 -5.22 8.44 -9.14
CA LYS A 48 -6.61 8.00 -9.38
C LYS A 48 -7.58 8.47 -8.31
N LEU A 49 -7.07 8.90 -7.15
CA LEU A 49 -7.88 9.31 -6.02
C LEU A 49 -8.03 10.84 -6.00
N PRO A 50 -9.16 11.37 -5.53
CA PRO A 50 -9.32 12.81 -5.32
C PRO A 50 -8.25 13.35 -4.35
N PRO A 51 -7.73 14.58 -4.56
CA PRO A 51 -6.68 15.15 -3.71
C PRO A 51 -7.02 15.20 -2.22
N ASP A 52 -8.28 15.46 -1.86
CA ASP A 52 -8.71 15.51 -0.46
C ASP A 52 -8.71 14.12 0.20
N ILE A 53 -9.09 13.08 -0.55
CA ILE A 53 -8.96 11.69 -0.09
C ILE A 53 -7.50 11.34 0.14
N VAL A 54 -6.61 11.69 -0.79
CA VAL A 54 -5.17 11.42 -0.63
C VAL A 54 -4.62 12.10 0.62
N LYS A 55 -5.02 13.34 0.91
CA LYS A 55 -4.62 14.06 2.13
C LYS A 55 -5.11 13.35 3.39
N GLN A 56 -6.37 12.91 3.41
CA GLN A 56 -6.93 12.16 4.54
C GLN A 56 -6.20 10.84 4.75
N LEU A 57 -5.95 10.07 3.68
CA LEU A 57 -5.21 8.80 3.75
C LEU A 57 -3.76 9.01 4.22
N ALA A 58 -3.11 10.10 3.81
CA ALA A 58 -1.75 10.40 4.24
C ALA A 58 -1.67 10.85 5.71
N ALA A 59 -2.71 11.50 6.22
CA ALA A 59 -2.82 11.95 7.61
C ALA A 59 -3.32 10.85 8.56
N SER A 60 -3.99 9.83 8.03
CA SER A 60 -4.60 8.76 8.82
C SER A 60 -3.54 7.76 9.31
N SER A 61 -3.60 7.41 10.60
CA SER A 61 -2.90 6.27 11.19
C SER A 61 -3.80 5.04 11.23
N LEU A 62 -4.48 4.74 10.12
CA LEU A 62 -5.42 3.63 10.03
C LEU A 62 -4.70 2.29 10.19
N ASP A 63 -5.21 1.44 11.06
CA ASP A 63 -4.82 0.04 11.12
C ASP A 63 -5.59 -0.73 10.03
N GLU A 64 -4.99 -0.81 8.84
CA GLU A 64 -5.59 -1.51 7.68
C GLU A 64 -5.89 -2.98 7.99
N GLN A 65 -5.06 -3.65 8.80
CA GLN A 65 -5.26 -5.04 9.17
C GLN A 65 -6.49 -5.19 10.05
N ALA A 66 -6.63 -4.36 11.09
CA ALA A 66 -7.80 -4.40 11.96
C ALA A 66 -9.11 -4.10 11.20
N VAL A 67 -9.08 -3.17 10.24
CA VAL A 67 -10.24 -2.85 9.39
C VAL A 67 -10.63 -4.05 8.52
N LEU A 68 -9.66 -4.69 7.86
CA LEU A 68 -9.92 -5.85 7.00
C LEU A 68 -10.37 -7.06 7.81
N GLU A 69 -9.77 -7.31 8.98
CA GLU A 69 -10.19 -8.40 9.86
C GLU A 69 -11.60 -8.16 10.43
N GLY A 70 -11.94 -6.90 10.77
CA GLY A 70 -13.30 -6.53 11.18
C GLY A 70 -14.35 -6.73 10.07
N ALA A 71 -13.95 -6.60 8.81
CA ALA A 71 -14.80 -6.86 7.65
C ALA A 71 -14.84 -8.34 7.22
N ARG A 72 -14.04 -9.21 7.84
CA ARG A 72 -13.86 -10.60 7.42
C ARG A 72 -15.17 -11.39 7.34
N SER A 73 -16.00 -11.33 8.37
CA SER A 73 -17.25 -12.10 8.43
C SER A 73 -18.22 -11.70 7.31
N PHE A 74 -18.28 -10.40 6.99
CA PHE A 74 -19.04 -9.89 5.86
C PHE A 74 -18.48 -10.42 4.54
N LEU A 75 -17.16 -10.36 4.33
CA LEU A 75 -16.53 -10.86 3.11
C LEU A 75 -16.73 -12.38 2.95
N GLU A 76 -16.59 -13.16 4.02
CA GLU A 76 -16.81 -14.61 4.01
C GLU A 76 -18.27 -14.96 3.67
N HIS A 77 -19.23 -14.19 4.20
CA HIS A 77 -20.65 -14.35 3.88
C HIS A 77 -20.96 -14.00 2.42
N GLU A 78 -20.52 -12.83 1.94
CA GLU A 78 -20.83 -12.35 0.60
C GLU A 78 -20.16 -13.18 -0.51
N PHE A 79 -18.92 -13.63 -0.28
CA PHE A 79 -18.17 -14.40 -1.27
C PHE A 79 -18.29 -15.91 -1.09
N GLY A 80 -18.85 -16.38 0.03
CA GLY A 80 -19.03 -17.81 0.31
C GLY A 80 -17.72 -18.60 0.43
N VAL A 81 -16.61 -17.92 0.71
CA VAL A 81 -15.26 -18.50 0.80
C VAL A 81 -14.58 -18.08 2.11
N PRO A 82 -13.71 -18.92 2.69
CA PRO A 82 -12.93 -18.52 3.86
C PRO A 82 -11.97 -17.38 3.48
N VAL A 83 -11.92 -16.34 4.31
CA VAL A 83 -11.04 -15.18 4.10
C VAL A 83 -10.00 -15.17 5.20
N THR A 84 -8.73 -15.00 4.84
CA THR A 84 -7.64 -14.87 5.82
C THR A 84 -6.87 -13.60 5.54
N VAL A 85 -6.83 -12.68 6.51
CA VAL A 85 -6.02 -11.47 6.44
C VAL A 85 -4.65 -11.78 7.05
N LYS A 86 -3.57 -11.42 6.35
CA LYS A 86 -2.19 -11.61 6.82
C LYS A 86 -1.39 -10.34 6.57
N ASP A 87 -0.46 -10.05 7.47
CA ASP A 87 0.53 -9.01 7.24
C ASP A 87 1.45 -9.40 6.07
N ALA A 88 1.71 -8.45 5.18
CA ALA A 88 2.49 -8.68 3.97
C ALA A 88 3.99 -8.87 4.24
N GLY A 89 4.51 -8.34 5.35
CA GLY A 89 5.88 -8.54 5.82
C GLY A 89 6.11 -9.90 6.47
N GLU A 90 5.08 -10.49 7.06
CA GLU A 90 5.15 -11.81 7.71
C GLU A 90 4.75 -12.98 6.78
N SER A 91 4.07 -12.67 5.67
CA SER A 91 3.65 -13.69 4.71
C SER A 91 4.79 -14.17 3.80
N THR A 92 4.96 -15.49 3.71
CA THR A 92 5.92 -16.14 2.81
C THR A 92 5.42 -16.27 1.37
N HIS A 93 4.15 -15.95 1.13
CA HIS A 93 3.53 -16.13 -0.17
C HIS A 93 4.07 -15.08 -1.17
N PRO A 94 4.48 -15.45 -2.41
CA PRO A 94 5.07 -14.51 -3.38
C PRO A 94 4.20 -13.27 -3.67
N LYS A 95 2.88 -13.43 -3.60
CA LYS A 95 1.88 -12.36 -3.77
C LYS A 95 1.98 -11.25 -2.71
N ALA A 96 2.49 -11.55 -1.51
CA ALA A 96 2.63 -10.57 -0.43
C ALA A 96 3.54 -9.39 -0.81
N ALA A 97 4.59 -9.64 -1.61
CA ALA A 97 5.48 -8.60 -2.10
C ALA A 97 4.75 -7.54 -2.96
N ALA A 98 3.64 -7.90 -3.61
CA ALA A 98 2.83 -7.00 -4.42
C ALA A 98 1.84 -6.14 -3.60
N ALA A 99 1.69 -6.38 -2.30
CA ALA A 99 0.80 -5.60 -1.45
C ALA A 99 1.32 -4.17 -1.29
N LEU A 100 0.42 -3.20 -1.36
CA LEU A 100 0.71 -1.78 -1.16
C LEU A 100 -0.30 -1.19 -0.15
N PRO A 101 0.06 -0.11 0.55
CA PRO A 101 -0.87 0.61 1.41
C PRO A 101 -2.14 0.98 0.64
N PHE A 102 -3.31 0.75 1.24
CA PHE A 102 -4.63 0.96 0.65
C PHE A 102 -4.90 0.12 -0.62
N LYS A 103 -4.06 -0.88 -0.90
CA LYS A 103 -4.22 -1.80 -2.01
C LYS A 103 -3.63 -3.17 -1.64
N PRO A 104 -4.37 -3.98 -0.85
CA PRO A 104 -3.90 -5.30 -0.44
C PRO A 104 -3.72 -6.21 -1.65
N ALA A 105 -2.81 -7.19 -1.51
CA ALA A 105 -2.61 -8.21 -2.53
C ALA A 105 -3.53 -9.40 -2.21
N ILE A 106 -4.49 -9.65 -3.09
CA ILE A 106 -5.47 -10.73 -2.94
C ILE A 106 -4.95 -11.96 -3.68
N MET A 107 -5.02 -13.12 -3.02
CA MET A 107 -4.85 -14.44 -3.63
C MET A 107 -6.15 -15.22 -3.48
N ILE A 108 -6.53 -15.93 -4.53
CA ILE A 108 -7.70 -16.80 -4.57
C ILE A 108 -7.18 -18.15 -5.06
N GLU A 109 -7.50 -19.22 -4.33
CA GLU A 109 -7.06 -20.59 -4.58
C GLU A 109 -8.27 -21.51 -4.74
#